data_AF-A0A5D6Y8I4-F1
#
_entry.id   AF-A0A5D6Y8I4-F1
#
_cell.length_a   1.000
_cell.length_b   1.000
_cell.length_c   1.000
_cell.angle_alpha   90.00
_cell.angle_beta   90.00
_cell.angle_gamma   90.00
#
_symmetry.space_group_name_H-M   'P 1'
#
loop_
_entity.id
_entity.type
_entity.pdbx_description
1 polymer ?
#
loop_
_entity_poly.entity_id
_entity_poly.type
_entity_poly.pdbx_seq_one_letter_code
_entity_poly.pdbx_strand_id
1 'polypeptide(L)'
;LVVLDKATDAAGVARVEGLKEAWRQHCREAADSVGTSDDSARFEVVLANDDDTYADSRLHSFGQVGVLASRNVVRLVRDKLAFRAAIFQTLFISLIVGLIYLQLDLNQTGIQNFVGAFFFTVVNQTFSAANPTLITVPMELPIVIREYRAGLYHLVSWYLSKNVSEIPMQILLPIVFFVPVFLLVGIGHGFDTYLYMQLIMILVNSCAVGLGYMVSCLCRRVDIAPIIGVVIILPFLLFGGLLINSDNCPDYFVWIQYISPIKYGFEALMKIYWRQIDEIPCNETLENCVARSGKQVLQNFSMVRRSAFADAMILLAINVGFRSVGFFGLWLNLRRNSQ
;
A
#
# COMPACT_ATOMS: atom_id res chain seq x y z
N LEU A 1 -21.60 22.10 1.47
CA LEU A 1 -22.97 22.21 0.93
C LEU A 1 -23.03 21.46 -0.41
N VAL A 2 -23.18 20.15 -0.36
CA VAL A 2 -23.20 19.32 -1.57
C VAL A 2 -24.57 18.69 -1.68
N VAL A 3 -25.31 19.05 -2.72
CA VAL A 3 -26.43 18.23 -3.21
C VAL A 3 -25.78 17.15 -4.07
N LEU A 4 -25.89 15.89 -3.64
CA LEU A 4 -25.25 14.76 -4.34
C LEU A 4 -25.92 14.53 -5.70
N ASP A 5 -27.25 14.66 -5.74
CA ASP A 5 -28.09 14.66 -6.94
C ASP A 5 -29.44 15.32 -6.59
N LYS A 6 -29.93 16.24 -7.44
CA LYS A 6 -31.14 17.03 -7.16
C LYS A 6 -32.41 16.17 -7.11
N ALA A 7 -32.41 15.03 -7.80
CA ALA A 7 -33.55 14.13 -7.85
C ALA A 7 -33.67 13.24 -6.60
N THR A 8 -32.57 12.97 -5.89
CA THR A 8 -32.52 12.02 -4.77
C THR A 8 -32.36 12.69 -3.40
N ASP A 9 -31.90 13.95 -3.32
CA ASP A 9 -31.67 14.66 -2.06
C ASP A 9 -32.53 15.94 -1.92
N ALA A 10 -33.84 15.75 -1.78
CA ALA A 10 -34.81 16.84 -1.62
C ALA A 10 -34.53 17.72 -0.38
N ALA A 11 -34.02 17.12 0.70
CA ALA A 11 -33.64 17.85 1.92
C ALA A 11 -32.40 18.74 1.70
N GLY A 12 -31.44 18.27 0.90
CA GLY A 12 -30.30 19.06 0.46
C GLY A 12 -30.70 20.25 -0.40
N VAL A 13 -31.65 20.05 -1.33
CA VAL A 13 -32.17 21.11 -2.20
C VAL A 13 -32.90 22.18 -1.40
N ALA A 14 -33.84 21.79 -0.53
CA ALA A 14 -34.61 22.73 0.30
C ALA A 14 -33.70 23.60 1.19
N ARG A 15 -32.64 23.01 1.75
CA ARG A 15 -31.64 23.75 2.56
C ARG A 15 -30.87 24.77 1.73
N VAL A 16 -30.51 24.43 0.49
CA VAL A 16 -29.82 25.36 -0.43
C VAL A 16 -30.75 26.47 -0.88
N GLU A 17 -32.03 26.17 -1.12
CA GLU A 17 -33.03 27.18 -1.48
C GLU A 17 -33.32 28.14 -0.33
N GLY A 18 -33.49 27.64 0.90
CA GLY A 18 -33.65 28.49 2.08
C GLY A 18 -32.45 29.42 2.31
N LEU A 19 -31.23 28.93 2.07
CA LEU A 19 -30.03 29.78 2.13
C LEU A 19 -30.00 30.84 1.03
N LYS A 20 -30.46 30.52 -0.19
CA LYS A 20 -30.57 31.50 -1.28
C LYS A 20 -31.59 32.58 -0.95
N GLU A 21 -32.71 32.22 -0.34
CA GLU A 21 -33.74 33.17 0.08
C GLU A 21 -33.25 34.05 1.21
N ALA A 22 -32.63 33.47 2.24
CA ALA A 22 -32.03 34.21 3.34
C ALA A 22 -30.93 35.18 2.85
N TRP A 23 -30.07 34.74 1.91
CA TRP A 23 -29.05 35.60 1.31
C TRP A 23 -29.67 36.75 0.50
N ARG A 24 -30.68 36.49 -0.32
CA ARG A 24 -31.40 37.53 -1.06
C ARG A 24 -32.10 38.54 -0.14
N GLN A 25 -32.57 38.08 1.02
CA GLN A 25 -33.19 38.96 2.00
C GLN A 25 -32.13 39.84 2.68
N HIS A 26 -31.00 39.24 3.09
CA HIS A 26 -29.87 39.98 3.64
C HIS A 26 -29.32 41.03 2.65
N CYS A 27 -29.17 40.69 1.37
CA CYS A 27 -28.77 41.65 0.34
C CYS A 27 -29.80 42.78 0.16
N ARG A 28 -31.11 42.51 0.31
CA ARG A 28 -32.16 43.53 0.24
C ARG A 28 -32.13 44.48 1.43
N GLU A 29 -32.00 43.94 2.64
CA GLU A 29 -31.88 44.72 3.88
C GLU A 29 -30.61 45.58 3.87
N ALA A 30 -29.49 45.03 3.38
CA ALA A 30 -28.25 45.78 3.18
C ALA A 30 -28.42 46.87 2.10
N ALA A 31 -29.16 46.59 1.01
CA ALA A 31 -29.40 47.55 -0.07
C ALA A 31 -30.30 48.73 0.33
N ASP A 32 -31.25 48.52 1.25
CA ASP A 32 -32.11 49.58 1.79
C ASP A 32 -31.34 50.57 2.68
N SER A 33 -30.20 50.16 3.25
CA SER A 33 -29.36 51.06 4.07
C SER A 33 -28.47 52.02 3.24
N VAL A 34 -28.29 51.76 1.93
CA VAL A 34 -27.33 52.49 1.07
C VAL A 34 -27.99 53.53 0.15
N GLY A 35 -29.32 53.55 0.01
CA GLY A 35 -30.05 54.66 -0.61
C GLY A 35 -29.77 54.94 -2.11
N THR A 36 -29.28 53.96 -2.87
CA THR A 36 -29.02 54.07 -4.32
C THR A 36 -30.01 53.26 -5.15
N SER A 37 -30.43 53.79 -6.32
CA SER A 37 -31.51 53.25 -7.16
C SER A 37 -31.06 52.32 -8.30
N ASP A 38 -29.77 51.99 -8.39
CA ASP A 38 -29.21 51.12 -9.44
C ASP A 38 -28.80 49.77 -8.84
N ASP A 39 -29.49 48.70 -9.25
CA ASP A 39 -29.30 47.34 -8.75
C ASP A 39 -27.92 46.76 -9.10
N SER A 40 -27.29 47.22 -10.18
CA SER A 40 -25.97 46.75 -10.61
C SER A 40 -24.84 47.30 -9.72
N ALA A 41 -24.88 48.62 -9.43
CA ALA A 41 -23.95 49.29 -8.52
C ALA A 41 -24.14 48.84 -7.05
N ARG A 42 -25.36 48.45 -6.66
CA ARG A 42 -25.65 47.87 -5.33
C ARG A 42 -24.93 46.55 -5.08
N PHE A 43 -24.87 45.69 -6.09
CA PHE A 43 -24.21 44.38 -5.97
C PHE A 43 -22.69 44.51 -5.79
N GLU A 44 -22.06 45.46 -6.51
CA GLU A 44 -20.64 45.77 -6.34
C GLU A 44 -20.33 46.36 -4.96
N VAL A 45 -21.16 47.25 -4.42
CA VAL A 45 -20.94 47.87 -3.10
C VAL A 45 -21.11 46.86 -1.94
N VAL A 46 -22.07 45.94 -2.02
CA VAL A 46 -22.24 44.89 -0.99
C VAL A 46 -21.08 43.89 -1.03
N LEU A 47 -20.59 43.52 -2.21
CA LEU A 47 -19.39 42.68 -2.34
C LEU A 47 -18.10 43.40 -1.94
N ALA A 48 -18.02 44.73 -2.12
CA ALA A 48 -16.88 45.54 -1.74
C ALA A 48 -16.84 45.87 -0.24
N ASN A 49 -18.00 45.92 0.43
CA ASN A 49 -18.09 46.09 1.88
C ASN A 49 -17.94 44.76 2.65
N ASP A 50 -17.97 43.62 1.96
CA ASP A 50 -17.59 42.31 2.52
C ASP A 50 -16.05 42.17 2.56
N ASP A 51 -15.41 43.22 3.09
CA ASP A 51 -13.98 43.32 3.40
C ASP A 51 -13.63 42.50 4.66
N ASP A 52 -14.50 41.54 5.01
CA ASP A 52 -14.16 40.40 5.84
C ASP A 52 -13.12 39.61 5.05
N THR A 53 -11.86 40.01 5.23
CA THR A 53 -10.67 39.20 4.99
C THR A 53 -11.04 37.79 5.42
N TYR A 54 -11.36 36.91 4.45
CA TYR A 54 -11.68 35.52 4.76
C TYR A 54 -10.48 35.00 5.53
N ALA A 55 -10.61 34.89 6.85
CA ALA A 55 -9.61 34.27 7.67
C ALA A 55 -9.53 32.87 7.08
N ASP A 56 -8.39 32.55 6.44
CA ASP A 56 -8.18 31.25 5.83
C ASP A 56 -8.19 30.25 6.99
N SER A 57 -9.39 29.78 7.32
CA SER A 57 -9.70 28.90 8.45
C SER A 57 -9.21 27.47 8.19
N ARG A 58 -8.32 27.33 7.20
CA ARG A 58 -7.60 26.11 6.89
C ARG A 58 -6.71 25.76 8.07
N LEU A 59 -6.96 24.59 8.64
CA LEU A 59 -6.02 23.94 9.54
C LEU A 59 -4.63 23.88 8.88
N HIS A 60 -3.58 24.04 9.67
CA HIS A 60 -2.21 23.73 9.27
C HIS A 60 -2.12 22.33 8.64
N SER A 61 -1.16 22.11 7.74
CA SER A 61 -1.01 20.86 6.99
C SER A 61 -0.96 19.61 7.88
N PHE A 62 -0.35 19.69 9.07
CA PHE A 62 -0.35 18.60 10.06
C PHE A 62 -1.73 18.32 10.65
N GLY A 63 -2.51 19.37 10.92
CA GLY A 63 -3.90 19.25 11.36
C GLY A 63 -4.78 18.62 10.28
N GLN A 64 -4.59 19.01 9.01
CA GLN A 64 -5.27 18.39 7.87
C GLN A 64 -4.96 16.89 7.77
N VAL A 65 -3.69 16.51 7.90
CA VAL A 65 -3.27 15.10 7.88
C VAL A 65 -3.94 14.31 9.01
N GLY A 66 -3.97 14.86 10.23
CA GLY A 66 -4.60 14.19 11.38
C GLY A 66 -6.10 13.96 11.18
N VAL A 67 -6.84 14.97 10.74
CA VAL A 67 -8.28 14.86 10.47
C VAL A 67 -8.57 13.86 9.35
N LEU A 68 -7.82 13.94 8.23
CA LEU A 68 -7.99 13.03 7.10
C LEU A 68 -7.59 11.59 7.47
N ALA A 69 -6.55 11.41 8.26
CA ALA A 69 -6.12 10.09 8.73
C ALA A 69 -7.19 9.49 9.65
N SER A 70 -7.73 10.27 10.59
CA SER A 70 -8.84 9.83 11.45
C SER A 70 -10.07 9.42 10.64
N ARG A 71 -10.46 10.23 9.64
CA ARG A 71 -11.53 9.89 8.69
C ARG A 71 -11.28 8.55 7.99
N ASN A 72 -10.07 8.34 7.49
CA ASN A 72 -9.70 7.11 6.79
C ASN A 72 -9.70 5.90 7.74
N VAL A 73 -9.18 6.03 8.96
CA VAL A 73 -9.20 4.97 9.97
C VAL A 73 -10.64 4.60 10.34
N VAL A 74 -11.51 5.60 10.57
CA VAL A 74 -12.94 5.37 10.85
C VAL A 74 -13.60 4.63 9.69
N ARG A 75 -13.27 4.97 8.44
CA ARG A 75 -13.77 4.24 7.27
C ARG A 75 -13.31 2.78 7.24
N LEU A 76 -12.02 2.53 7.49
CA LEU A 76 -11.46 1.18 7.54
C LEU A 76 -12.09 0.33 8.66
N VAL A 77 -12.29 0.91 9.84
CA VAL A 77 -12.89 0.21 11.00
C VAL A 77 -14.39 -0.05 10.80
N ARG A 78 -15.10 0.86 10.13
CA ARG A 78 -16.53 0.71 9.85
C ARG A 78 -16.82 -0.32 8.76
N ASP A 79 -15.89 -0.55 7.83
CA ASP A 79 -16.02 -1.59 6.82
C ASP A 79 -15.71 -2.99 7.40
N LYS A 80 -16.62 -3.44 8.28
CA LYS A 80 -16.51 -4.73 8.98
C LYS A 80 -16.50 -5.90 8.01
N LEU A 81 -17.19 -5.78 6.86
CA LEU A 81 -17.26 -6.85 5.87
C LEU A 81 -15.91 -7.03 5.18
N ALA A 82 -15.32 -5.95 4.65
CA ALA A 82 -14.01 -6.02 4.01
C ALA A 82 -12.93 -6.50 4.98
N PHE A 83 -12.95 -6.01 6.22
CA PHE A 83 -11.99 -6.43 7.25
C PHE A 83 -12.11 -7.92 7.59
N ARG A 84 -13.33 -8.41 7.85
CA ARG A 84 -13.57 -9.84 8.15
C ARG A 84 -13.20 -10.73 6.97
N ALA A 85 -13.55 -10.32 5.76
CA ALA A 85 -13.20 -11.06 4.53
C ALA A 85 -11.68 -11.13 4.35
N ALA A 86 -10.96 -10.02 4.56
CA ALA A 86 -9.51 -9.99 4.46
C ALA A 86 -8.83 -10.91 5.49
N ILE A 87 -9.27 -10.87 6.76
CA ILE A 87 -8.75 -11.78 7.79
C ILE A 87 -9.06 -13.24 7.46
N PHE A 88 -10.30 -13.55 7.09
CA PHE A 88 -10.70 -14.92 6.78
C PHE A 88 -9.90 -15.47 5.58
N GLN A 89 -9.80 -14.70 4.49
CA GLN A 89 -9.02 -15.09 3.32
C GLN A 89 -7.54 -15.30 3.68
N THR A 90 -6.96 -14.38 4.44
CA THR A 90 -5.54 -14.45 4.84
C THR A 90 -5.29 -15.68 5.71
N LEU A 91 -6.16 -15.94 6.67
CA LEU A 91 -6.07 -17.10 7.56
C LEU A 91 -6.26 -18.41 6.78
N PHE A 92 -7.25 -18.46 5.89
CA PHE A 92 -7.53 -19.63 5.06
C PHE A 92 -6.32 -20.00 4.18
N ILE A 93 -5.72 -19.01 3.49
CA ILE A 93 -4.51 -19.24 2.69
C ILE A 93 -3.34 -19.64 3.60
N SER A 94 -3.14 -18.97 4.74
CA SER A 94 -2.04 -19.31 5.68
C SER A 94 -2.13 -20.75 6.17
N LEU A 95 -3.33 -21.25 6.44
CA LEU A 95 -3.57 -22.61 6.90
C LEU A 95 -3.26 -23.61 5.79
N ILE A 96 -3.75 -23.39 4.57
CA ILE A 96 -3.46 -24.26 3.42
C ILE A 96 -1.95 -24.36 3.18
N VAL A 97 -1.25 -23.22 3.17
CA VAL A 97 0.20 -23.18 2.96
C VAL A 97 0.93 -23.91 4.09
N GLY A 98 0.55 -23.65 5.33
CA GLY A 98 1.13 -24.33 6.49
C GLY A 98 0.88 -25.84 6.48
N LEU A 99 -0.28 -26.30 6.00
CA LEU A 99 -0.59 -27.73 5.86
C LEU A 99 0.15 -28.40 4.70
N ILE A 100 0.37 -27.70 3.58
CA ILE A 100 1.16 -28.22 2.46
C ILE A 100 2.61 -28.47 2.88
N TYR A 101 3.17 -27.57 3.68
CA TYR A 101 4.54 -27.62 4.17
C TYR A 101 4.61 -28.04 5.64
N LEU A 102 3.71 -28.92 6.10
CA LEU A 102 3.60 -29.28 7.50
C LEU A 102 4.90 -29.93 8.01
N GLN A 103 5.51 -29.33 9.04
CA GLN A 103 6.70 -29.81 9.75
C GLN A 103 7.79 -30.35 8.81
N LEU A 104 8.46 -29.43 8.10
CA LEU A 104 9.51 -29.80 7.18
C LEU A 104 10.75 -30.37 7.89
N ASP A 105 11.20 -31.54 7.45
CA ASP A 105 12.44 -32.15 7.90
C ASP A 105 13.68 -31.49 7.28
N LEU A 106 14.75 -31.36 8.07
CA LEU A 106 16.06 -30.85 7.63
C LEU A 106 16.86 -31.92 6.87
N ASN A 107 16.35 -32.36 5.71
CA ASN A 107 17.03 -33.31 4.81
C ASN A 107 17.38 -32.64 3.47
N GLN A 108 18.12 -33.32 2.59
CA GLN A 108 18.51 -32.79 1.27
C GLN A 108 17.28 -32.38 0.43
N THR A 109 16.24 -33.20 0.40
CA THR A 109 14.94 -32.88 -0.23
C THR A 109 14.20 -31.75 0.51
N GLY A 110 14.37 -31.68 1.84
CA GLY A 110 13.80 -30.65 2.70
C GLY A 110 14.28 -29.24 2.36
N ILE A 111 15.54 -29.09 1.90
CA ILE A 111 16.09 -27.80 1.45
C ILE A 111 15.20 -27.19 0.37
N GLN A 112 14.81 -27.97 -0.64
CA GLN A 112 13.96 -27.50 -1.73
C GLN A 112 12.56 -27.12 -1.23
N ASN A 113 12.01 -27.87 -0.27
CA ASN A 113 10.71 -27.58 0.33
C ASN A 113 10.74 -26.26 1.11
N PHE A 114 11.76 -26.01 1.94
CA PHE A 114 11.93 -24.75 2.68
C PHE A 114 12.09 -23.55 1.73
N VAL A 115 12.92 -23.72 0.71
CA VAL A 115 13.13 -22.71 -0.34
C VAL A 115 11.81 -22.36 -1.04
N GLY A 116 11.04 -23.38 -1.43
CA GLY A 116 9.73 -23.21 -2.06
C GLY A 116 8.73 -22.53 -1.13
N ALA A 117 8.69 -22.93 0.15
CA ALA A 117 7.82 -22.33 1.15
C ALA A 117 8.10 -20.83 1.33
N PHE A 118 9.37 -20.44 1.55
CA PHE A 118 9.72 -19.02 1.73
C PHE A 118 9.43 -18.18 0.50
N PHE A 119 9.74 -18.69 -0.69
CA PHE A 119 9.43 -17.98 -1.93
C PHE A 119 7.92 -17.79 -2.10
N PHE A 120 7.13 -18.85 -1.89
CA PHE A 120 5.67 -18.79 -1.96
C PHE A 120 5.09 -17.79 -0.94
N THR A 121 5.56 -17.82 0.31
CA THR A 121 5.12 -16.91 1.38
C THR A 121 5.34 -15.44 1.00
N VAL A 122 6.50 -15.09 0.42
CA VAL A 122 6.82 -13.72 -0.02
C VAL A 122 5.99 -13.30 -1.24
N VAL A 123 5.83 -14.20 -2.21
CA VAL A 123 5.01 -13.95 -3.40
C VAL A 123 3.55 -13.73 -3.01
N ASN A 124 2.98 -14.62 -2.19
CA ASN A 124 1.62 -14.52 -1.71
C ASN A 124 1.40 -13.19 -0.98
N GLN A 125 2.30 -12.83 -0.06
CA GLN A 125 2.22 -11.54 0.65
C GLN A 125 2.22 -10.35 -0.31
N THR A 126 3.04 -10.40 -1.36
CA THR A 126 3.11 -9.32 -2.36
C THR A 126 1.79 -9.17 -3.12
N PHE A 127 1.20 -10.27 -3.59
CA PHE A 127 -0.09 -10.25 -4.29
C PHE A 127 -1.25 -9.84 -3.38
N SER A 128 -1.33 -10.43 -2.17
CA SER A 128 -2.39 -10.13 -1.20
C SER A 128 -2.40 -8.66 -0.77
N ALA A 129 -1.24 -8.01 -0.73
CA ALA A 129 -1.10 -6.60 -0.36
C ALA A 129 -1.35 -5.62 -1.53
N ALA A 130 -0.82 -5.94 -2.72
CA ALA A 130 -0.95 -5.08 -3.89
C ALA A 130 -2.37 -5.09 -4.48
N ASN A 131 -3.04 -6.24 -4.53
CA ASN A 131 -4.31 -6.35 -5.23
C ASN A 131 -5.45 -5.46 -4.67
N PRO A 132 -5.67 -5.38 -3.33
CA PRO A 132 -6.68 -4.49 -2.78
C PRO A 132 -6.37 -3.00 -3.05
N THR A 133 -5.09 -2.61 -3.04
CA THR A 133 -4.68 -1.22 -3.26
C THR A 133 -4.77 -0.81 -4.73
N LEU A 134 -4.62 -1.77 -5.65
CA LEU A 134 -4.87 -1.60 -7.09
C LEU A 134 -6.34 -1.28 -7.42
N ILE A 135 -7.27 -1.70 -6.56
CA ILE A 135 -8.73 -1.51 -6.76
C ILE A 135 -9.24 -0.31 -5.95
N THR A 136 -8.88 -0.24 -4.67
CA THR A 136 -9.42 0.77 -3.73
C THR A 136 -8.93 2.18 -4.03
N VAL A 137 -7.65 2.36 -4.36
CA VAL A 137 -7.10 3.71 -4.60
C VAL A 137 -7.76 4.36 -5.83
N PRO A 138 -7.89 3.72 -7.01
CA PRO A 138 -8.57 4.34 -8.15
C PRO A 138 -10.06 4.64 -7.90
N MET A 139 -10.74 3.85 -7.06
CA MET A 139 -12.12 4.14 -6.65
C MET A 139 -12.24 5.41 -5.80
N GLU A 140 -11.22 5.73 -5.01
CA GLU A 140 -11.21 6.91 -4.13
C GLU A 140 -10.79 8.19 -4.86
N LEU A 141 -9.94 8.09 -5.89
CA LEU A 141 -9.38 9.23 -6.59
C LEU A 141 -10.40 10.25 -7.11
N PRO A 142 -11.58 9.89 -7.67
CA PRO A 142 -12.57 10.87 -8.12
C PRO A 142 -13.07 11.79 -6.99
N ILE A 143 -13.27 11.25 -5.80
CA ILE A 143 -13.70 12.02 -4.62
C ILE A 143 -12.59 12.99 -4.22
N VAL A 144 -11.35 12.50 -4.19
CA VAL A 144 -10.16 13.28 -3.82
C VAL A 144 -9.92 14.43 -4.79
N ILE A 145 -10.07 14.18 -6.09
CA ILE A 145 -9.93 15.22 -7.13
C ILE A 145 -10.99 16.32 -6.92
N ARG A 146 -12.22 15.94 -6.56
CA ARG A 146 -13.29 16.90 -6.27
C ARG A 146 -12.99 17.72 -5.02
N GLU A 147 -12.54 17.07 -3.94
CA GLU A 147 -12.20 17.74 -2.69
C GLU A 147 -10.99 18.69 -2.84
N TYR A 148 -9.97 18.26 -3.59
CA TYR A 148 -8.80 19.06 -3.92
C TYR A 148 -9.17 20.31 -4.75
N ARG A 149 -10.00 20.15 -5.79
CA ARG A 149 -10.46 21.27 -6.62
C ARG A 149 -11.35 22.26 -5.86
N ALA A 150 -12.07 21.79 -4.84
CA ALA A 150 -12.82 22.65 -3.93
C ALA A 150 -11.92 23.40 -2.92
N GLY A 151 -10.59 23.18 -2.93
CA GLY A 151 -9.66 23.86 -2.06
C GLY A 151 -9.74 23.43 -0.59
N LEU A 152 -10.25 22.22 -0.30
CA LEU A 152 -10.47 21.72 1.06
C LEU A 152 -9.18 21.28 1.77
N TYR A 153 -8.18 20.78 1.04
CA TYR A 153 -6.89 20.35 1.58
C TYR A 153 -5.81 20.29 0.50
N HIS A 154 -4.54 20.26 0.93
CA HIS A 154 -3.42 20.01 0.02
C HIS A 154 -3.32 18.53 -0.38
N LEU A 155 -2.87 18.28 -1.61
CA LEU A 155 -2.68 16.92 -2.14
C LEU A 155 -1.72 16.07 -1.29
N VAL A 156 -0.65 16.70 -0.80
CA VAL A 156 0.34 16.07 0.10
C VAL A 156 -0.32 15.63 1.40
N SER A 157 -1.20 16.48 1.97
CA SER A 157 -1.94 16.16 3.20
C SER A 157 -2.79 14.90 3.02
N TRP A 158 -3.50 14.78 1.90
CA TRP A 158 -4.27 13.58 1.59
C TRP A 158 -3.38 12.36 1.42
N TYR A 159 -2.35 12.45 0.57
CA TYR A 159 -1.49 11.31 0.26
C TYR A 159 -0.82 10.74 1.52
N LEU A 160 -0.29 11.63 2.37
CA LEU A 160 0.34 11.23 3.62
C LEU A 160 -0.68 10.66 4.61
N SER A 161 -1.84 11.32 4.78
CA SER A 161 -2.89 10.86 5.68
C SER A 161 -3.41 9.46 5.34
N LYS A 162 -3.52 9.16 4.04
CA LYS A 162 -3.95 7.86 3.53
C LYS A 162 -2.90 6.79 3.85
N ASN A 163 -1.63 7.03 3.54
CA ASN A 163 -0.55 6.11 3.88
C ASN A 163 -0.47 5.83 5.40
N VAL A 164 -0.55 6.88 6.23
CA VAL A 164 -0.49 6.76 7.70
C VAL A 164 -1.69 5.95 8.22
N SER A 165 -2.89 6.20 7.70
CA SER A 165 -4.10 5.49 8.14
C SER A 165 -4.09 3.98 7.86
N GLU A 166 -3.28 3.52 6.90
CA GLU A 166 -3.18 2.11 6.52
C GLU A 166 -2.07 1.35 7.24
N ILE A 167 -1.15 2.03 7.93
CA ILE A 167 -0.04 1.40 8.67
C ILE A 167 -0.54 0.30 9.63
N PRO A 168 -1.61 0.49 10.44
CA PRO A 168 -2.08 -0.56 11.35
C PRO A 168 -2.49 -1.84 10.62
N MET A 169 -3.17 -1.72 9.48
CA MET A 169 -3.56 -2.87 8.66
C MET A 169 -2.35 -3.50 7.96
N GLN A 170 -1.37 -2.68 7.55
CA GLN A 170 -0.13 -3.15 6.95
C GLN A 170 0.74 -3.96 7.93
N ILE A 171 0.56 -3.78 9.23
CA ILE A 171 1.23 -4.57 10.28
C ILE A 171 0.39 -5.79 10.65
N LEU A 172 -0.92 -5.62 10.82
CA LEU A 172 -1.81 -6.70 11.27
C LEU A 172 -1.94 -7.85 10.26
N LEU A 173 -2.15 -7.56 8.98
CA LEU A 173 -2.39 -8.60 7.98
C LEU A 173 -1.19 -9.55 7.79
N PRO A 174 0.06 -9.09 7.68
CA PRO A 174 1.22 -9.98 7.62
C PRO A 174 1.41 -10.82 8.89
N ILE A 175 1.04 -10.32 10.07
CA ILE A 175 1.11 -11.10 11.32
C ILE A 175 0.08 -12.23 11.27
N VAL A 176 -1.15 -11.95 10.89
CA VAL A 176 -2.21 -12.95 10.75
C VAL A 176 -1.83 -14.03 9.73
N PHE A 177 -1.12 -13.66 8.67
CA PHE A 177 -0.64 -14.61 7.66
C PHE A 177 0.56 -15.44 8.15
N PHE A 178 1.58 -14.80 8.70
CA PHE A 178 2.87 -15.43 8.92
C PHE A 178 2.94 -16.22 10.23
N VAL A 179 2.16 -15.87 11.25
CA VAL A 179 2.12 -16.63 12.52
C VAL A 179 1.71 -18.10 12.31
N PRO A 180 0.60 -18.42 11.63
CA PRO A 180 0.23 -19.82 11.38
C PRO A 180 1.25 -20.54 10.50
N VAL A 181 1.77 -19.86 9.46
CA VAL A 181 2.78 -20.44 8.56
C VAL A 181 4.05 -20.79 9.33
N PHE A 182 4.54 -19.89 10.19
CA PHE A 182 5.75 -20.12 10.98
C PHE A 182 5.61 -21.35 11.90
N LEU A 183 4.45 -21.50 12.54
CA LEU A 183 4.18 -22.62 13.44
C LEU A 183 3.95 -23.94 12.71
N LEU A 184 3.17 -23.94 11.63
CA LEU A 184 2.82 -25.15 10.88
C LEU A 184 4.00 -25.69 10.06
N VAL A 185 4.79 -24.80 9.44
CA VAL A 185 5.98 -25.20 8.68
C VAL A 185 7.06 -25.80 9.57
N GLY A 186 7.05 -25.47 10.87
CA GLY A 186 8.06 -25.94 11.81
C GLY A 186 9.41 -25.25 11.61
N ILE A 187 9.40 -23.97 11.19
CA ILE A 187 10.64 -23.19 10.97
C ILE A 187 11.52 -23.23 12.22
N GLY A 188 10.95 -23.18 13.44
CA GLY A 188 11.70 -23.34 14.68
C GLY A 188 12.76 -22.23 14.89
N HIS A 189 13.70 -22.47 15.81
CA HIS A 189 14.87 -21.61 16.07
C HIS A 189 14.63 -20.34 16.92
N GLY A 190 13.53 -20.31 17.69
CA GLY A 190 13.30 -19.30 18.72
C GLY A 190 12.51 -18.06 18.27
N PHE A 191 12.16 -17.22 19.24
CA PHE A 191 11.32 -16.03 19.02
C PHE A 191 12.04 -14.93 18.23
N ASP A 192 13.38 -14.85 18.34
CA ASP A 192 14.18 -13.84 17.64
C ASP A 192 14.10 -14.03 16.12
N THR A 193 14.23 -15.27 15.64
CA THR A 193 14.12 -15.62 14.21
C THR A 193 12.75 -15.26 13.66
N TYR A 194 11.69 -15.60 14.42
CA TYR A 194 10.33 -15.19 14.09
C TYR A 194 10.22 -13.68 13.96
N LEU A 195 10.73 -12.90 14.93
CA LEU A 195 10.65 -11.44 14.92
C LEU A 195 11.33 -10.84 13.67
N TYR A 196 12.53 -11.30 13.34
CA TYR A 196 13.26 -10.81 12.16
C TYR A 196 12.55 -11.17 10.86
N MET A 197 12.05 -12.40 10.72
CA MET A 197 11.30 -12.81 9.52
C MET A 197 9.98 -12.06 9.41
N GLN A 198 9.26 -11.87 10.53
CA GLN A 198 8.01 -11.12 10.59
C GLN A 198 8.21 -9.65 10.19
N LEU A 199 9.33 -9.03 10.61
CA LEU A 199 9.69 -7.69 10.20
C LEU A 199 9.87 -7.61 8.68
N ILE A 200 10.62 -8.54 8.08
CA ILE A 200 10.78 -8.61 6.61
C ILE A 200 9.42 -8.75 5.92
N MET A 201 8.53 -9.60 6.43
CA MET A 201 7.18 -9.77 5.88
C MET A 201 6.35 -8.48 5.91
N ILE A 202 6.46 -7.68 6.99
CA ILE A 202 5.82 -6.36 7.09
C ILE A 202 6.44 -5.38 6.08
N LEU A 203 7.75 -5.39 5.88
CA LEU A 203 8.42 -4.54 4.89
C LEU A 203 8.00 -4.90 3.46
N VAL A 204 7.97 -6.20 3.12
CA VAL A 204 7.50 -6.70 1.82
C VAL A 204 6.05 -6.27 1.59
N ASN A 205 5.19 -6.46 2.60
CA ASN A 205 3.80 -6.02 2.54
C ASN A 205 3.67 -4.52 2.27
N SER A 206 4.43 -3.70 3.00
CA SER A 206 4.41 -2.24 2.81
C SER A 206 4.92 -1.82 1.43
N CYS A 207 5.95 -2.50 0.92
CA CYS A 207 6.49 -2.25 -0.42
C CYS A 207 5.49 -2.65 -1.52
N ALA A 208 4.78 -3.77 -1.34
CA ALA A 208 3.74 -4.22 -2.25
C ALA A 208 2.53 -3.27 -2.27
N VAL A 209 2.14 -2.73 -1.12
CA VAL A 209 1.17 -1.62 -1.04
C VAL A 209 1.70 -0.39 -1.80
N GLY A 210 2.98 -0.02 -1.60
CA GLY A 210 3.63 1.07 -2.34
C GLY A 210 3.57 0.89 -3.86
N LEU A 211 3.81 -0.32 -4.36
CA LEU A 211 3.65 -0.68 -5.76
C LEU A 211 2.19 -0.52 -6.23
N GLY A 212 1.23 -0.96 -5.43
CA GLY A 212 -0.19 -0.74 -5.70
C GLY A 212 -0.53 0.75 -5.82
N TYR A 213 -0.01 1.59 -4.93
CA TYR A 213 -0.16 3.06 -5.02
C TYR A 213 0.44 3.61 -6.32
N MET A 214 1.65 3.18 -6.69
CA MET A 214 2.31 3.62 -7.91
C MET A 214 1.42 3.39 -9.13
N VAL A 215 0.93 2.16 -9.31
CA VAL A 215 0.11 1.78 -10.47
C VAL A 215 -1.27 2.47 -10.41
N SER A 216 -1.92 2.47 -9.26
CA SER A 216 -3.24 3.08 -9.07
C SER A 216 -3.27 4.56 -9.39
N CYS A 217 -2.29 5.31 -8.90
CA CYS A 217 -2.19 6.76 -9.13
C CYS A 217 -1.87 7.11 -10.59
N LEU A 218 -1.16 6.24 -11.31
CA LEU A 218 -0.87 6.41 -12.73
C LEU A 218 -2.09 6.10 -13.61
N CYS A 219 -2.80 4.99 -13.35
CA CYS A 219 -3.83 4.47 -14.24
C CYS A 219 -5.21 5.09 -14.01
N ARG A 220 -5.59 5.41 -12.76
CA ARG A 220 -6.88 6.03 -12.37
C ARG A 220 -8.15 5.30 -12.86
N ARG A 221 -8.01 4.05 -13.29
CA ARG A 221 -9.07 3.18 -13.80
C ARG A 221 -9.09 1.90 -12.98
N VAL A 222 -10.22 1.63 -12.34
CA VAL A 222 -10.41 0.46 -11.46
C VAL A 222 -10.27 -0.86 -12.25
N ASP A 223 -10.71 -0.86 -13.51
CA ASP A 223 -10.68 -2.06 -14.36
C ASP A 223 -9.27 -2.40 -14.88
N ILE A 224 -8.42 -1.38 -15.07
CA ILE A 224 -7.12 -1.51 -15.75
C ILE A 224 -5.98 -1.65 -14.75
N ALA A 225 -6.07 -0.98 -13.60
CA ALA A 225 -4.99 -0.97 -12.60
C ALA A 225 -4.59 -2.39 -12.13
N PRO A 226 -5.51 -3.33 -11.83
CA PRO A 226 -5.14 -4.70 -11.47
C PRO A 226 -4.41 -5.44 -12.59
N ILE A 227 -4.82 -5.25 -13.84
CA ILE A 227 -4.19 -5.88 -15.02
C ILE A 227 -2.73 -5.42 -15.13
N ILE A 228 -2.49 -4.12 -15.06
CA ILE A 228 -1.13 -3.54 -15.09
C ILE A 228 -0.32 -4.01 -13.88
N GLY A 229 -0.95 -4.08 -12.70
CA GLY A 229 -0.30 -4.59 -11.50
C GLY A 229 0.23 -6.01 -11.67
N VAL A 230 -0.58 -6.92 -12.21
CA VAL A 230 -0.14 -8.30 -12.50
C VAL A 230 0.98 -8.33 -13.54
N VAL A 231 0.90 -7.51 -14.59
CA VAL A 231 1.94 -7.40 -15.62
C VAL A 231 3.29 -6.94 -15.04
N ILE A 232 3.28 -6.13 -13.97
CA ILE A 232 4.51 -5.70 -13.29
C ILE A 232 5.00 -6.73 -12.27
N ILE A 233 4.09 -7.33 -11.50
CA ILE A 233 4.44 -8.29 -10.45
C ILE A 233 4.99 -9.60 -11.05
N LEU A 234 4.51 -10.04 -12.21
CA LEU A 234 4.93 -11.31 -12.81
C LEU A 234 6.43 -11.33 -13.21
N PRO A 235 7.00 -10.29 -13.86
CA PRO A 235 8.45 -10.15 -13.99
C PRO A 235 9.18 -10.14 -12.65
N PHE A 236 8.66 -9.46 -11.63
CA PHE A 236 9.28 -9.44 -10.29
C PHE A 236 9.33 -10.82 -9.64
N LEU A 237 8.34 -11.67 -9.92
CA LEU A 237 8.32 -13.07 -9.51
C LEU A 237 9.38 -13.88 -10.27
N LEU A 238 9.47 -13.73 -11.60
CA LEU A 238 10.47 -14.44 -12.43
C LEU A 238 11.91 -14.13 -11.99
N PHE A 239 12.20 -12.85 -11.71
CA PHE A 239 13.50 -12.39 -11.23
C PHE A 239 13.59 -12.33 -9.69
N GLY A 240 12.72 -13.05 -8.98
CA GLY A 240 12.64 -13.07 -7.52
C GLY A 240 13.72 -13.87 -6.81
N GLY A 241 14.75 -14.35 -7.53
CA GLY A 241 15.92 -15.04 -6.98
C GLY A 241 15.81 -16.57 -6.88
N LEU A 242 14.60 -17.14 -6.95
CA LEU A 242 14.41 -18.60 -6.99
C LEU A 242 14.39 -19.17 -8.41
N LEU A 243 13.51 -18.63 -9.28
CA LEU A 243 13.28 -19.19 -10.62
C LEU A 243 14.45 -18.93 -11.57
N ILE A 244 15.07 -17.76 -11.44
CA ILE A 244 16.30 -17.39 -12.11
C ILE A 244 17.28 -17.01 -11.02
N ASN A 245 18.41 -17.72 -10.97
CA ASN A 245 19.50 -17.36 -10.07
C ASN A 245 20.03 -15.96 -10.45
N SER A 246 20.29 -15.12 -9.45
CA SER A 246 20.72 -13.73 -9.63
C SER A 246 21.95 -13.58 -10.54
N ASP A 247 22.86 -14.55 -10.52
CA ASP A 247 24.09 -14.50 -11.31
C ASP A 247 23.89 -14.90 -12.79
N ASN A 248 22.81 -15.60 -13.10
CA ASN A 248 22.49 -16.08 -14.45
C ASN A 248 21.47 -15.19 -15.17
N CYS A 249 21.17 -14.01 -14.61
CA CYS A 249 20.25 -13.06 -15.22
C CYS A 249 20.93 -12.38 -16.43
N PRO A 250 20.32 -12.38 -17.63
CA PRO A 250 20.88 -11.68 -18.77
C PRO A 250 20.98 -10.16 -18.52
N ASP A 251 22.07 -9.54 -18.99
CA ASP A 251 22.42 -8.13 -18.73
C ASP A 251 21.28 -7.14 -19.02
N TYR A 252 20.42 -7.43 -20.00
CA TYR A 252 19.28 -6.60 -20.37
C TYR A 252 18.15 -6.57 -19.34
N PHE A 253 17.96 -7.62 -18.52
CA PHE A 253 16.92 -7.69 -17.48
C PHE A 253 17.45 -7.54 -16.05
N VAL A 254 18.76 -7.35 -15.89
CA VAL A 254 19.43 -7.15 -14.60
C VAL A 254 18.79 -6.03 -13.79
N TRP A 255 18.28 -4.95 -14.39
CA TRP A 255 17.64 -3.86 -13.65
C TRP A 255 16.34 -4.28 -12.92
N ILE A 256 15.58 -5.24 -13.45
CA ILE A 256 14.31 -5.71 -12.87
C ILE A 256 14.57 -6.35 -11.50
N GLN A 257 15.68 -7.07 -11.39
CA GLN A 257 16.09 -7.69 -10.13
C GLN A 257 16.35 -6.65 -9.04
N TYR A 258 16.82 -5.46 -9.41
CA TYR A 258 17.20 -4.42 -8.44
C TYR A 258 16.01 -3.68 -7.86
N ILE A 259 14.88 -3.68 -8.57
CA ILE A 259 13.64 -3.03 -8.16
C ILE A 259 12.60 -4.01 -7.58
N SER A 260 12.84 -5.32 -7.70
CA SER A 260 11.89 -6.36 -7.27
C SER A 260 11.87 -6.51 -5.75
N PRO A 261 10.74 -6.20 -5.07
CA PRO A 261 10.62 -6.46 -3.63
C PRO A 261 10.57 -7.95 -3.29
N ILE A 262 10.11 -8.80 -4.22
CA ILE A 262 10.04 -10.26 -4.04
C ILE A 262 11.45 -10.82 -3.85
N LYS A 263 12.42 -10.36 -4.65
CA LYS A 263 13.82 -10.78 -4.57
C LYS A 263 14.40 -10.54 -3.18
N TYR A 264 14.33 -9.29 -2.71
CA TYR A 264 14.93 -8.93 -1.42
C TYR A 264 14.19 -9.53 -0.23
N GLY A 265 12.85 -9.68 -0.31
CA GLY A 265 12.07 -10.38 0.70
C GLY A 265 12.50 -11.84 0.83
N PHE A 266 12.59 -12.55 -0.30
CA PHE A 266 12.99 -13.96 -0.34
C PHE A 266 14.44 -14.16 0.13
N GLU A 267 15.39 -13.38 -0.40
CA GLU A 267 16.79 -13.44 0.02
C GLU A 267 16.94 -13.17 1.53
N ALA A 268 16.20 -12.21 2.08
CA ALA A 268 16.26 -11.89 3.50
C ALA A 268 15.74 -13.05 4.38
N LEU A 269 14.61 -13.67 4.01
CA LEU A 269 14.10 -14.85 4.73
C LEU A 269 15.09 -16.02 4.68
N MET A 270 15.63 -16.30 3.50
CA MET A 270 16.66 -17.34 3.31
C MET A 270 17.87 -17.08 4.21
N LYS A 271 18.38 -15.84 4.24
CA LYS A 271 19.55 -15.47 5.04
C LYS A 271 19.29 -15.54 6.54
N ILE A 272 18.10 -15.16 7.00
CA ILE A 272 17.75 -15.21 8.43
C ILE A 272 17.66 -16.67 8.89
N TYR A 273 17.01 -17.52 8.11
CA TYR A 273 16.81 -18.93 8.46
C TYR A 273 18.09 -19.77 8.33
N TRP A 274 18.67 -19.84 7.12
CA TRP A 274 19.78 -20.75 6.83
C TRP A 274 21.08 -20.37 7.54
N ARG A 275 21.23 -19.13 8.02
CA ARG A 275 22.42 -18.74 8.80
C ARG A 275 22.43 -19.37 10.20
N GLN A 276 21.30 -19.87 10.68
CA GLN A 276 21.18 -20.54 11.98
C GLN A 276 21.39 -22.06 11.90
N ILE A 277 21.50 -22.62 10.69
CA ILE A 277 21.65 -24.05 10.46
C ILE A 277 23.12 -24.36 10.15
N ASP A 278 23.81 -24.94 11.12
CA ASP A 278 25.23 -25.28 11.00
C ASP A 278 25.45 -26.57 10.20
N GLU A 279 24.64 -27.61 10.46
CA GLU A 279 24.77 -28.93 9.83
C GLU A 279 23.43 -29.43 9.28
N ILE A 280 23.49 -29.98 8.06
CA ILE A 280 22.37 -30.65 7.40
C ILE A 280 22.78 -32.12 7.20
N PRO A 281 22.03 -33.09 7.74
CA PRO A 281 22.34 -34.51 7.56
C PRO A 281 22.35 -34.85 6.07
N CYS A 282 23.38 -35.56 5.64
CA CYS A 282 23.46 -36.16 4.32
C CYS A 282 24.17 -37.50 4.40
N ASN A 283 23.60 -38.53 3.78
CA ASN A 283 24.25 -39.82 3.62
C ASN A 283 24.73 -39.97 2.18
N GLU A 284 26.05 -39.83 1.98
CA GLU A 284 26.72 -39.87 0.66
C GLU A 284 26.48 -41.16 -0.13
N THR A 285 26.10 -42.25 0.55
CA THR A 285 25.89 -43.56 -0.09
C THR A 285 24.50 -43.75 -0.68
N LEU A 286 23.51 -42.94 -0.26
CA LEU A 286 22.11 -43.07 -0.66
C LEU A 286 21.60 -41.87 -1.48
N GLU A 287 22.19 -40.68 -1.31
CA GLU A 287 21.68 -39.44 -1.91
C GLU A 287 22.79 -38.53 -2.43
N ASN A 288 22.48 -37.76 -3.48
CA ASN A 288 23.34 -36.67 -3.95
C ASN A 288 23.29 -35.51 -2.95
N CYS A 289 24.36 -35.32 -2.16
CA CYS A 289 24.46 -34.22 -1.22
C CYS A 289 24.60 -32.87 -1.95
N VAL A 290 23.56 -32.04 -1.91
CA VAL A 290 23.54 -30.71 -2.52
C VAL A 290 24.17 -29.67 -1.58
N ALA A 291 23.94 -29.78 -0.28
CA ALA A 291 24.55 -28.91 0.73
C ALA A 291 24.63 -29.58 2.10
N ARG A 292 25.72 -29.32 2.86
CA ARG A 292 25.95 -29.84 4.22
C ARG A 292 25.75 -28.79 5.32
N SER A 293 25.64 -27.53 4.96
CA SER A 293 25.41 -26.42 5.90
C SER A 293 24.50 -25.39 5.27
N GLY A 294 23.79 -24.61 6.08
CA GLY A 294 22.97 -23.52 5.57
C GLY A 294 23.78 -22.44 4.85
N LYS A 295 25.07 -22.27 5.20
CA LYS A 295 25.99 -21.39 4.45
C LYS A 295 26.24 -21.89 3.02
N GLN A 296 26.36 -23.21 2.83
CA GLN A 296 26.47 -23.79 1.49
C GLN A 296 25.17 -23.66 0.69
N VAL A 297 24.01 -23.80 1.35
CA VAL A 297 22.71 -23.51 0.71
C VAL A 297 22.71 -22.08 0.18
N LEU A 298 23.08 -21.10 0.99
CA LEU A 298 23.17 -19.70 0.57
C LEU A 298 24.21 -19.45 -0.54
N GLN A 299 25.31 -20.22 -0.58
CA GLN A 299 26.29 -20.17 -1.66
C GLN A 299 25.71 -20.69 -2.98
N ASN A 300 24.99 -21.81 -2.96
CA ASN A 300 24.37 -22.38 -4.16
C ASN A 300 23.33 -21.46 -4.79
N PHE A 301 22.63 -20.66 -3.97
CA PHE A 301 21.68 -19.65 -4.42
C PHE A 301 22.32 -18.26 -4.67
N SER A 302 23.65 -18.13 -4.60
CA SER A 302 24.39 -16.87 -4.79
C SER A 302 24.00 -15.73 -3.81
N MET A 303 23.57 -16.08 -2.60
CA MET A 303 23.03 -15.14 -1.60
C MET A 303 24.05 -14.67 -0.55
N VAL A 304 25.35 -14.80 -0.80
CA VAL A 304 26.39 -14.56 0.23
C VAL A 304 26.84 -13.09 0.33
N ARG A 305 26.71 -12.31 -0.76
CA ARG A 305 27.33 -10.97 -0.84
C ARG A 305 26.72 -9.92 0.10
N ARG A 306 25.47 -10.08 0.53
CA ARG A 306 24.70 -9.04 1.25
C ARG A 306 24.05 -9.59 2.50
N SER A 307 24.02 -8.80 3.57
CA SER A 307 23.34 -9.16 4.82
C SER A 307 21.83 -9.00 4.71
N ALA A 308 21.07 -9.74 5.53
CA ALA A 308 19.61 -9.60 5.61
C ALA A 308 19.17 -8.17 5.98
N PHE A 309 19.95 -7.46 6.81
CA PHE A 309 19.71 -6.06 7.13
C PHE A 309 19.86 -5.15 5.91
N ALA A 310 20.86 -5.39 5.06
CA ALA A 310 21.01 -4.63 3.82
C ALA A 310 19.80 -4.82 2.89
N ASP A 311 19.25 -6.03 2.81
CA ASP A 311 18.03 -6.28 2.03
C ASP A 311 16.81 -5.56 2.62
N ALA A 312 16.68 -5.52 3.95
CA ALA A 312 15.63 -4.75 4.62
C ALA A 312 15.72 -3.24 4.31
N MET A 313 16.94 -2.68 4.31
CA MET A 313 17.15 -1.28 3.94
C MET A 313 16.84 -0.99 2.47
N ILE A 314 17.17 -1.91 1.58
CA ILE A 314 16.82 -1.80 0.15
C ILE A 314 15.31 -1.89 -0.04
N LEU A 315 14.61 -2.78 0.67
CA LEU A 315 13.14 -2.85 0.66
C LEU A 315 12.50 -1.53 1.13
N LEU A 316 13.04 -0.90 2.17
CA LEU A 316 12.60 0.43 2.61
C LEU A 316 12.82 1.48 1.53
N ALA A 317 13.99 1.49 0.88
CA ALA A 317 14.29 2.43 -0.19
C ALA A 317 13.34 2.25 -1.40
N ILE A 318 13.07 1.00 -1.80
CA ILE A 318 12.13 0.69 -2.90
C ILE A 318 10.70 1.11 -2.52
N ASN A 319 10.27 0.87 -1.28
CA ASN A 319 8.95 1.29 -0.81
C ASN A 319 8.79 2.82 -0.91
N VAL A 320 9.77 3.59 -0.43
CA VAL A 320 9.79 5.05 -0.59
C VAL A 320 9.80 5.45 -2.06
N GLY A 321 10.57 4.75 -2.91
CA GLY A 321 10.61 4.95 -4.35
C GLY A 321 9.23 4.79 -5.01
N PHE A 322 8.55 3.66 -4.79
CA PHE A 322 7.23 3.42 -5.36
C PHE A 322 6.19 4.44 -4.90
N ARG A 323 6.20 4.81 -3.61
CA ARG A 323 5.30 5.86 -3.09
C ARG A 323 5.60 7.22 -3.72
N SER A 324 6.87 7.57 -3.89
CA SER A 324 7.28 8.83 -4.51
C SER A 324 6.84 8.91 -5.98
N VAL A 325 7.02 7.83 -6.74
CA VAL A 325 6.54 7.74 -8.13
C VAL A 325 5.02 7.83 -8.19
N GLY A 326 4.31 7.15 -7.28
CA GLY A 326 2.85 7.23 -7.19
C GLY A 326 2.35 8.65 -6.88
N PHE A 327 2.98 9.34 -5.92
CA PHE A 327 2.67 10.74 -5.60
C PHE A 327 2.92 11.66 -6.80
N PHE A 328 4.07 11.51 -7.46
CA PHE A 328 4.41 12.30 -8.65
C PHE A 328 3.43 12.06 -9.80
N GLY A 329 3.05 10.79 -10.04
CA GLY A 329 2.04 10.42 -11.03
C GLY A 329 0.68 11.06 -10.74
N LEU A 330 0.25 11.07 -9.49
CA LEU A 330 -0.99 11.74 -9.07
C LEU A 330 -0.91 13.26 -9.30
N TRP A 331 0.21 13.87 -8.95
CA TRP A 331 0.44 15.31 -9.10
C TRP A 331 0.44 15.76 -10.56
N LEU A 332 1.13 15.04 -11.45
CA LEU A 332 1.12 15.32 -12.89
C LEU A 332 -0.30 15.23 -13.48
N ASN A 333 -1.03 14.18 -13.10
CA ASN A 333 -2.39 13.94 -13.57
C ASN A 333 -3.38 15.03 -13.12
N LEU A 334 -3.18 15.60 -11.94
CA LEU A 334 -3.99 16.71 -11.44
C LEU A 334 -3.70 18.01 -12.18
N ARG A 335 -2.43 18.28 -12.52
CA ARG A 335 -2.05 19.45 -13.32
C ARG A 335 -2.58 19.38 -14.75
N ARG A 336 -2.53 18.21 -15.39
CA ARG A 336 -2.99 18.06 -16.78
C ARG A 336 -4.49 18.32 -16.96
N ASN A 337 -5.31 17.97 -15.97
CA ASN A 337 -6.76 18.19 -16.00
C ASN A 337 -7.19 19.59 -15.52
N SER A 338 -6.24 20.51 -15.28
CA SER A 338 -6.48 21.92 -14.93
C SER A 338 -6.34 22.85 -16.14
N GLN A 339 -5.81 22.35 -17.26
CA GLN A 339 -5.82 23.03 -18.57
C GLN A 339 -6.97 22.49 -19.41
#